data_AF-A0A7X1P824-F1
#
_entry.id   AF-A0A7X1P824-F1
#
_cell.length_a   1.000
_cell.length_b   1.000
_cell.length_c   1.000
_cell.angle_alpha   90.00
_cell.angle_beta   90.00
_cell.angle_gamma   90.00
#
_symmetry.space_group_name_H-M   'P 1'
#
loop_
_entity.id
_entity.type
_entity.pdbx_description
1 polymer ?
#
loop_
_entity_poly.entity_id
_entity_poly.type
_entity_poly.pdbx_seq_one_letter_code
_entity_poly.pdbx_strand_id
1 'polypeptide(L)'
;MSQAADKSVALGKPRRRGRKSLAWSARPKDPAPRGTISVKSVRASAGEGKHRVAIAYHSSKGVDDYVRQVVNATPMQVVEIERAGVVGAFIKDLSKRMGIPSSRIFSILGIPKATAEKKAAAGEMVAGSGGQAAIGMVKLLGIAQEIVANSTAPEARDFDAAKWLGLWIERPQPSLGGRKPADLLDTPTGIEVVGRLLGSIESGAYQ
;
A
#
# COMPACT_ATOMS: atom_id res chain seq x y z
N MET A 1 -71.08 16.53 26.88
CA MET A 1 -70.89 16.60 25.42
C MET A 1 -69.54 15.96 25.08
N SER A 2 -69.57 14.88 24.27
CA SER A 2 -68.46 14.25 23.52
C SER A 2 -67.20 13.78 24.29
N GLN A 3 -66.56 12.63 24.02
CA GLN A 3 -66.62 11.70 22.90
C GLN A 3 -66.01 10.34 23.29
N ALA A 4 -66.36 9.30 22.52
CA ALA A 4 -65.97 7.91 22.69
C ALA A 4 -64.64 7.53 22.02
N ALA A 5 -64.23 6.31 22.36
CA ALA A 5 -63.17 5.41 21.86
C ALA A 5 -62.76 5.51 20.38
N ASP A 6 -61.51 5.12 20.05
CA ASP A 6 -61.23 3.76 19.55
C ASP A 6 -59.73 3.55 19.24
N LYS A 7 -59.22 2.34 19.53
CA LYS A 7 -57.87 1.86 19.23
C LYS A 7 -57.99 0.78 18.14
N SER A 8 -57.23 0.89 17.04
CA SER A 8 -56.70 -0.27 16.30
C SER A 8 -55.84 0.15 15.12
N VAL A 9 -54.57 -0.29 15.10
CA VAL A 9 -53.85 -0.63 13.86
C VAL A 9 -52.87 -1.76 14.16
N ALA A 10 -53.16 -2.94 13.63
CA ALA A 10 -52.18 -3.97 13.30
C ALA A 10 -52.49 -4.42 11.86
N LEU A 11 -51.49 -4.39 10.97
CA LEU A 11 -51.61 -4.97 9.63
C LEU A 11 -50.44 -5.91 9.35
N GLY A 12 -50.82 -7.07 8.82
CA GLY A 12 -50.00 -8.25 8.62
C GLY A 12 -49.22 -8.27 7.31
N LYS A 13 -48.33 -9.27 7.24
CA LYS A 13 -47.45 -9.62 6.12
C LYS A 13 -48.23 -10.13 4.90
N PRO A 14 -47.66 -10.08 3.67
CA PRO A 14 -48.14 -10.89 2.56
C PRO A 14 -47.16 -12.01 2.14
N ARG A 15 -47.70 -13.18 1.77
CA ARG A 15 -47.03 -14.27 1.02
C ARG A 15 -47.73 -14.54 -0.31
N ARG A 16 -46.95 -14.40 -1.40
CA ARG A 16 -46.76 -15.22 -2.62
C ARG A 16 -47.91 -15.71 -3.57
N ARG A 17 -47.55 -15.59 -4.87
CA ARG A 17 -47.79 -16.43 -6.10
C ARG A 17 -49.19 -16.36 -6.75
N GLY A 18 -49.36 -16.27 -8.09
CA GLY A 18 -48.42 -16.17 -9.21
C GLY A 18 -49.06 -16.31 -10.62
N ARG A 19 -48.23 -16.07 -11.65
CA ARG A 19 -48.19 -16.62 -13.03
C ARG A 19 -49.27 -16.24 -14.08
N LYS A 20 -48.80 -15.71 -15.23
CA LYS A 20 -48.92 -16.21 -16.63
C LYS A 20 -48.36 -15.15 -17.61
N SER A 21 -47.22 -15.41 -18.25
CA SER A 21 -47.04 -15.76 -19.68
C SER A 21 -47.60 -14.74 -20.69
N LEU A 22 -46.71 -14.06 -21.41
CA LEU A 22 -46.94 -13.55 -22.77
C LEU A 22 -45.59 -13.51 -23.47
N ALA A 23 -45.45 -14.37 -24.48
CA ALA A 23 -44.40 -14.31 -25.47
C ALA A 23 -44.93 -13.50 -26.66
N TRP A 24 -44.17 -12.53 -27.13
CA TRP A 24 -44.18 -12.11 -28.54
C TRP A 24 -42.81 -11.55 -28.92
N SER A 25 -42.33 -12.06 -30.05
CA SER A 25 -41.08 -11.85 -30.75
C SER A 25 -40.99 -10.50 -31.48
N ALA A 26 -39.79 -9.90 -31.53
CA ALA A 26 -39.17 -9.38 -32.76
C ALA A 26 -37.86 -8.63 -32.44
N ARG A 27 -36.73 -9.14 -32.97
CA ARG A 27 -35.58 -8.32 -33.42
C ARG A 27 -35.68 -8.25 -34.94
N PRO A 28 -35.24 -7.16 -35.62
CA PRO A 28 -33.86 -7.16 -36.12
C PRO A 28 -33.18 -5.78 -36.33
N LYS A 29 -31.82 -5.86 -36.44
CA LYS A 29 -30.86 -5.10 -37.29
C LYS A 29 -30.78 -3.56 -37.11
N ASP A 30 -29.63 -2.89 -36.90
CA ASP A 30 -28.22 -3.18 -37.12
C ASP A 30 -27.35 -2.38 -36.12
N PRO A 31 -26.15 -2.87 -35.74
CA PRO A 31 -25.19 -2.08 -34.96
C PRO A 31 -24.35 -1.15 -35.85
N ALA A 32 -24.31 0.13 -35.48
CA ALA A 32 -23.42 1.16 -36.04
C ALA A 32 -21.93 0.78 -35.89
N PRO A 33 -21.04 1.26 -36.78
CA PRO A 33 -19.77 0.62 -37.09
C PRO A 33 -18.71 0.75 -35.98
N ARG A 34 -18.08 -0.41 -35.68
CA ARG A 34 -16.80 -0.50 -34.98
C ARG A 34 -15.71 0.15 -35.85
N GLY A 35 -15.20 1.29 -35.40
CA GLY A 35 -13.96 1.86 -35.94
C GLY A 35 -12.80 0.89 -35.71
N THR A 36 -12.34 0.27 -36.79
CA THR A 36 -11.09 -0.49 -36.84
C THR A 36 -9.92 0.48 -36.87
N ILE A 37 -9.25 0.70 -35.73
CA ILE A 37 -7.92 1.30 -35.73
C ILE A 37 -6.93 0.18 -36.03
N SER A 38 -6.52 0.09 -37.29
CA SER A 38 -5.46 -0.81 -37.73
C SER A 38 -4.11 -0.08 -37.70
N VAL A 39 -3.34 -0.42 -36.66
CA VAL A 39 -1.90 -0.71 -36.62
C VAL A 39 -0.91 0.30 -37.24
N LYS A 40 -0.01 0.80 -36.38
CA LYS A 40 1.43 0.63 -36.63
C LYS A 40 2.11 0.09 -35.37
N SER A 41 2.48 -1.19 -35.43
CA SER A 41 3.46 -1.80 -34.53
C SER A 41 4.78 -1.04 -34.73
N VAL A 42 5.10 -0.14 -33.82
CA VAL A 42 6.45 0.40 -33.72
C VAL A 42 7.31 -0.77 -33.26
N ARG A 43 8.16 -1.27 -34.15
CA ARG A 43 9.24 -2.18 -33.78
C ARG A 43 10.08 -1.45 -32.74
N ALA A 44 9.92 -1.82 -31.47
CA ALA A 44 10.84 -1.43 -30.43
C ALA A 44 12.22 -1.95 -30.84
N SER A 45 13.12 -1.01 -31.13
CA SER A 45 14.51 -1.27 -31.40
C SER A 45 15.09 -2.07 -30.24
N ALA A 46 15.62 -3.24 -30.57
CA ALA A 46 16.41 -4.07 -29.67
C ALA A 46 17.71 -3.32 -29.32
N GLY A 47 17.65 -2.59 -28.21
CA GLY A 47 18.80 -2.00 -27.53
C GLY A 47 18.52 -2.05 -26.03
N GLU A 48 19.53 -2.42 -25.24
CA GLU A 48 19.56 -2.38 -23.76
C GLU A 48 19.14 -3.64 -23.00
N GLY A 49 19.64 -4.79 -23.45
CA GLY A 49 19.71 -6.02 -22.65
C GLY A 49 20.74 -6.01 -21.51
N LYS A 50 21.04 -4.87 -20.86
CA LYS A 50 22.11 -4.78 -19.84
C LYS A 50 21.72 -4.26 -18.44
N HIS A 51 20.46 -3.92 -18.17
CA HIS A 51 20.05 -3.43 -16.83
C HIS A 51 18.76 -4.08 -16.29
N ARG A 52 18.54 -5.38 -16.53
CA ARG A 52 17.46 -6.15 -15.90
C ARG A 52 17.90 -6.84 -14.61
N VAL A 53 18.69 -6.18 -13.76
CA VAL A 53 18.83 -6.68 -12.39
C VAL A 53 17.50 -6.38 -11.71
N ALA A 54 16.67 -7.42 -11.56
CA ALA A 54 15.46 -7.34 -10.75
C ALA A 54 15.91 -7.03 -9.32
N ILE A 55 15.58 -5.84 -8.83
CA ILE A 55 15.85 -5.46 -7.45
C ILE A 55 15.03 -6.41 -6.58
N ALA A 56 15.72 -7.25 -5.82
CA ALA A 56 15.13 -8.30 -5.01
C ALA A 56 15.76 -8.29 -3.62
N TYR A 57 14.95 -8.55 -2.61
CA TYR A 57 15.44 -8.66 -1.23
C TYR A 57 16.30 -9.91 -1.06
N HIS A 58 17.47 -9.73 -0.45
CA HIS A 58 18.38 -10.80 -0.07
C HIS A 58 18.66 -10.70 1.43
N SER A 59 18.20 -11.67 2.21
CA SER A 59 18.34 -11.66 3.68
C SER A 59 19.79 -11.61 4.15
N SER A 60 20.73 -12.18 3.39
CA SER A 60 22.16 -12.13 3.68
C SER A 60 22.77 -10.72 3.58
N LYS A 61 22.15 -9.81 2.81
CA LYS A 61 22.59 -8.41 2.69
C LYS A 61 21.83 -7.47 3.63
N GLY A 62 20.66 -7.90 4.10
CA GLY A 62 19.85 -7.18 5.08
C GLY A 62 18.98 -6.06 4.50
N VAL A 63 18.24 -5.40 5.40
CA VAL A 63 17.22 -4.40 5.05
C VAL A 63 17.84 -3.12 4.52
N ASP A 64 18.92 -2.60 5.11
CA ASP A 64 19.53 -1.34 4.68
C ASP A 64 20.10 -1.43 3.26
N ASP A 65 20.64 -2.59 2.86
CA ASP A 65 21.07 -2.80 1.49
C ASP A 65 19.90 -2.74 0.50
N TYR A 66 18.77 -3.35 0.87
CA TYR A 66 17.56 -3.29 0.06
C TYR A 66 17.00 -1.86 -0.05
N VAL A 67 17.04 -1.08 1.04
CA VAL A 67 16.68 0.35 1.03
C VAL A 67 17.53 1.10 0.02
N ARG A 68 18.87 0.95 0.06
CA ARG A 68 19.76 1.60 -0.90
C ARG A 68 19.46 1.21 -2.34
N GLN A 69 19.15 -0.06 -2.60
CA GLN A 69 18.79 -0.51 -3.95
C GLN A 69 17.48 0.13 -4.44
N VAL A 70 16.45 0.19 -3.57
CA VAL A 70 15.14 0.75 -3.91
C VAL A 70 15.20 2.28 -4.09
N VAL A 71 15.95 3.00 -3.25
CA VAL A 71 16.12 4.46 -3.36
C VAL A 71 16.83 4.85 -4.66
N ASN A 72 17.81 4.05 -5.10
CA ASN A 72 18.55 4.30 -6.34
C ASN A 72 17.88 3.66 -7.59
N ALA A 73 16.68 3.11 -7.45
CA ALA A 73 15.98 2.46 -8.54
C ALA A 73 15.40 3.49 -9.52
N THR A 74 15.41 3.16 -10.82
CA THR A 74 14.69 3.95 -11.82
C THR A 74 13.18 3.86 -11.59
N PRO A 75 12.38 4.84 -12.06
CA PRO A 75 10.92 4.79 -11.92
C PRO A 75 10.29 3.49 -12.46
N MET A 76 10.81 2.97 -13.57
CA MET A 76 10.33 1.70 -14.12
C MET A 76 10.69 0.50 -13.24
N GLN A 77 11.88 0.47 -12.63
CA GLN A 77 12.21 -0.58 -11.67
C GLN A 77 11.33 -0.50 -10.42
N VAL A 78 11.02 0.70 -9.92
CA VAL A 78 10.09 0.88 -8.80
C VAL A 78 8.71 0.29 -9.11
N VAL A 79 8.17 0.55 -10.30
CA VAL A 79 6.90 -0.03 -10.76
C VAL A 79 6.97 -1.57 -10.75
N GLU A 80 8.06 -2.16 -11.24
CA GLU A 80 8.22 -3.62 -11.26
C GLU A 80 8.30 -4.21 -9.85
N ILE A 81 9.03 -3.57 -8.93
CA ILE A 81 9.14 -4.00 -7.52
C ILE A 81 7.77 -3.91 -6.83
N GLU A 82 7.02 -2.82 -7.04
CA GLU A 82 5.68 -2.65 -6.47
C GLU A 82 4.67 -3.67 -7.00
N ARG A 83 4.76 -4.03 -8.29
CA ARG A 83 3.94 -5.08 -8.90
C ARG A 83 4.29 -6.47 -8.37
N ALA A 84 5.58 -6.76 -8.23
CA ALA A 84 6.06 -8.04 -7.71
C ALA A 84 5.75 -8.21 -6.21
N GLY A 85 5.81 -7.13 -5.45
CA GLY A 85 5.70 -7.12 -4.00
C GLY A 85 7.01 -7.50 -3.31
N VAL A 86 6.92 -7.99 -2.08
CA VAL A 86 8.09 -8.36 -1.26
C VAL A 86 8.02 -9.80 -0.81
N VAL A 87 9.16 -10.49 -0.69
CA VAL A 87 9.19 -11.83 -0.08
C VAL A 87 8.74 -11.75 1.38
N GLY A 88 7.93 -12.69 1.86
CA GLY A 88 7.37 -12.61 3.22
C GLY A 88 8.42 -12.53 4.34
N ALA A 89 9.60 -13.13 4.13
CA ALA A 89 10.73 -13.04 5.06
C ALA A 89 11.21 -11.60 5.28
N PHE A 90 11.18 -10.76 4.24
CA PHE A 90 11.58 -9.35 4.32
C PHE A 90 10.83 -8.59 5.42
N ILE A 91 9.53 -8.84 5.57
CA ILE A 91 8.70 -8.09 6.51
C ILE A 91 9.12 -8.37 7.97
N LYS A 92 9.57 -9.60 8.26
CA LYS A 92 10.11 -9.95 9.59
C LYS A 92 11.44 -9.28 9.85
N ASP A 93 12.31 -9.22 8.84
CA ASP A 93 13.61 -8.55 8.96
C ASP A 93 13.44 -7.03 9.09
N LEU A 94 12.48 -6.45 8.36
CA LEU A 94 12.08 -5.04 8.51
C LEU A 94 11.58 -4.75 9.93
N SER A 95 10.72 -5.61 10.48
CA SER A 95 10.24 -5.52 11.87
C SER A 95 11.40 -5.47 12.87
N LYS A 96 12.38 -6.39 12.75
CA LYS A 96 13.57 -6.39 13.61
C LYS A 96 14.41 -5.12 13.44
N ARG A 97 14.64 -4.70 12.18
CA ARG A 97 15.46 -3.53 11.86
C ARG A 97 14.90 -2.24 12.43
N MET A 98 13.58 -2.08 12.40
CA MET A 98 12.87 -0.90 12.92
C MET A 98 12.53 -0.99 14.41
N GLY A 99 12.74 -2.14 15.06
CA GLY A 99 12.35 -2.34 16.46
C GLY A 99 10.83 -2.41 16.69
N ILE A 100 10.06 -2.77 15.66
CA ILE A 100 8.60 -2.88 15.73
C ILE A 100 8.23 -4.37 15.90
N PRO A 101 7.33 -4.74 16.82
CA PRO A 101 6.85 -6.12 16.93
C PRO A 101 6.27 -6.64 15.61
N SER A 102 6.56 -7.88 15.23
CA SER A 102 6.16 -8.39 13.90
C SER A 102 4.64 -8.39 13.69
N SER A 103 3.84 -8.67 14.72
CA SER A 103 2.39 -8.54 14.64
C SER A 103 1.95 -7.11 14.29
N ARG A 104 2.61 -6.12 14.88
CA ARG A 104 2.29 -4.70 14.63
C ARG A 104 2.73 -4.28 13.24
N ILE A 105 3.92 -4.69 12.75
CA ILE A 105 4.31 -4.34 11.38
C ILE A 105 3.32 -4.93 10.36
N PHE A 106 2.82 -6.15 10.58
CA PHE A 106 1.81 -6.73 9.68
C PHE A 106 0.54 -5.89 9.65
N SER A 107 0.06 -5.43 10.82
CA SER A 107 -1.10 -4.53 10.90
C SER A 107 -0.87 -3.19 10.21
N ILE A 108 0.31 -2.56 10.40
CA ILE A 108 0.67 -1.29 9.76
C ILE A 108 0.65 -1.41 8.24
N LEU A 109 1.14 -2.54 7.72
CA LEU A 109 1.19 -2.81 6.29
C LEU A 109 -0.14 -3.34 5.72
N GLY A 110 -1.19 -3.45 6.52
CA GLY A 110 -2.49 -3.98 6.08
C GLY A 110 -2.47 -5.48 5.72
N ILE A 111 -1.53 -6.25 6.29
CA ILE A 111 -1.36 -7.68 6.01
C ILE A 111 -1.94 -8.50 7.16
N PRO A 112 -2.91 -9.41 6.92
CA PRO A 112 -3.37 -10.32 7.96
C PRO A 112 -2.21 -11.18 8.50
N LYS A 113 -2.08 -11.25 9.83
CA LYS A 113 -0.97 -11.97 10.50
C LYS A 113 -0.78 -13.39 9.97
N ALA A 114 -1.87 -14.17 9.88
CA ALA A 114 -1.81 -15.54 9.37
C ALA A 114 -1.27 -15.62 7.93
N THR A 115 -1.67 -14.68 7.07
CA THR A 115 -1.17 -14.58 5.70
C THR A 115 0.31 -14.22 5.66
N ALA A 116 0.74 -13.25 6.48
CA ALA A 116 2.15 -12.86 6.56
C ALA A 116 3.03 -14.02 7.05
N GLU A 117 2.60 -14.73 8.09
CA GLU A 117 3.34 -15.86 8.64
C GLU A 117 3.42 -17.03 7.66
N LYS A 118 2.30 -17.38 7.02
CA LYS A 118 2.28 -18.42 5.98
C LYS A 118 3.24 -18.09 4.84
N LYS A 119 3.16 -16.88 4.27
CA LYS A 119 4.00 -16.47 3.14
C LYS A 119 5.48 -16.37 3.52
N ALA A 120 5.78 -15.89 4.72
CA ALA A 120 7.15 -15.85 5.23
C ALA A 120 7.75 -17.25 5.41
N ALA A 121 6.96 -18.21 5.90
CA ALA A 121 7.41 -19.60 6.06
C ALA A 121 7.61 -20.31 4.73
N ALA A 122 6.76 -20.03 3.73
CA ALA A 122 6.82 -20.62 2.40
C ALA A 122 7.81 -19.93 1.44
N GLY A 123 8.43 -18.80 1.83
CA GLY A 123 9.26 -17.99 0.94
C GLY A 123 8.46 -17.32 -0.19
N GLU A 124 7.16 -17.13 0.00
CA GLU A 124 6.25 -16.58 -1.01
C GLU A 124 6.22 -15.04 -0.99
N MET A 125 5.84 -14.46 -2.12
CA MET A 125 5.68 -13.01 -2.29
C MET A 125 4.38 -12.49 -1.66
N VAL A 126 4.49 -11.42 -0.90
CA VAL A 126 3.38 -10.55 -0.49
C VAL A 126 3.25 -9.44 -1.55
N ALA A 127 2.32 -9.64 -2.48
CA ALA A 127 1.97 -8.70 -3.54
C ALA A 127 0.72 -7.87 -3.18
N GLY A 128 0.31 -6.97 -4.07
CA GLY A 128 -0.85 -6.10 -3.89
C GLY A 128 -0.61 -5.01 -2.84
N SER A 129 -1.67 -4.57 -2.17
CA SER A 129 -1.61 -3.44 -1.22
C SER A 129 -0.58 -3.64 -0.12
N GLY A 130 -0.51 -4.83 0.50
CA GLY A 130 0.47 -5.10 1.56
C GLY A 130 1.92 -5.13 1.08
N GLY A 131 2.16 -5.56 -0.16
CA GLY A 131 3.48 -5.48 -0.80
C GLY A 131 3.87 -4.04 -1.11
N GLN A 132 2.95 -3.28 -1.69
CA GLN A 132 3.12 -1.85 -1.96
C GLN A 132 3.36 -1.05 -0.68
N ALA A 133 2.62 -1.34 0.38
CA ALA A 133 2.82 -0.75 1.70
C ALA A 133 4.23 -1.02 2.24
N ALA A 134 4.71 -2.27 2.10
CA ALA A 134 6.07 -2.64 2.51
C ALA A 134 7.14 -1.87 1.72
N ILE A 135 6.96 -1.71 0.40
CA ILE A 135 7.85 -0.88 -0.43
C ILE A 135 7.77 0.60 -0.06
N GLY A 136 6.58 1.12 0.26
CA GLY A 136 6.40 2.46 0.80
C GLY A 136 7.19 2.67 2.09
N MET A 137 7.15 1.71 3.02
CA MET A 137 7.96 1.76 4.24
C MET A 137 9.47 1.79 3.94
N VAL A 138 9.93 1.04 2.92
CA VAL A 138 11.33 1.10 2.47
C VAL A 138 11.71 2.50 1.99
N LYS A 139 10.84 3.15 1.22
CA LYS A 139 11.05 4.54 0.77
C LYS A 139 11.10 5.51 1.94
N LEU A 140 10.20 5.39 2.93
CA LEU A 140 10.23 6.21 4.15
C LEU A 140 11.53 6.02 4.94
N LEU A 141 12.04 4.79 5.02
CA LEU A 141 13.32 4.52 5.65
C LEU A 141 14.47 5.18 4.89
N GLY A 142 14.42 5.21 3.55
CA GLY A 142 15.35 5.96 2.72
C GLY A 142 15.37 7.45 3.06
N ILE A 143 14.20 8.09 3.15
CA ILE A 143 14.08 9.50 3.55
C ILE A 143 14.69 9.72 4.94
N ALA A 144 14.36 8.87 5.93
CA ALA A 144 14.92 9.00 7.28
C ALA A 144 16.45 8.87 7.30
N GLN A 145 17.02 7.96 6.49
CA GLN A 145 18.46 7.80 6.36
C GLN A 145 19.12 9.01 5.69
N GLU A 146 18.47 9.60 4.68
CA GLU A 146 18.94 10.81 4.00
C GLU A 146 18.98 12.02 4.93
N ILE A 147 17.93 12.24 5.73
CA ILE A 147 17.89 13.31 6.75
C ILE A 147 19.09 13.22 7.70
N VAL A 148 19.42 12.00 8.13
CA VAL A 148 20.55 11.76 9.05
C VAL A 148 21.88 11.97 8.33
N ALA A 149 22.01 11.49 7.08
CA ALA A 149 23.21 11.66 6.28
C ALA A 149 23.51 13.14 5.97
N ASN A 150 22.47 13.97 5.82
CA ASN A 150 22.60 15.41 5.56
C ASN A 150 22.82 16.24 6.84
N SER A 151 22.70 15.62 8.02
CA SER A 151 22.89 16.31 9.29
C SER A 151 24.36 16.57 9.59
N THR A 152 24.67 17.79 10.03
CA THR A 152 26.01 18.19 10.48
C THR A 152 26.24 17.96 11.97
N ALA A 153 25.22 17.49 12.70
CA ALA A 153 25.30 17.23 14.13
C ALA A 153 26.29 16.09 14.43
N PRO A 154 27.17 16.21 15.45
CA PRO A 154 28.10 15.14 15.83
C PRO A 154 27.40 13.81 16.13
N GLU A 155 26.20 13.87 16.74
CA GLU A 155 25.39 12.72 17.15
C GLU A 155 24.76 11.98 15.96
N ALA A 156 24.73 12.59 14.77
CA ALA A 156 24.15 11.96 13.57
C ALA A 156 24.92 10.71 13.13
N ARG A 157 26.22 10.61 13.46
CA ARG A 157 27.08 9.49 13.07
C ARG A 157 26.62 8.14 13.62
N ASP A 158 26.07 8.13 14.83
CA ASP A 158 25.62 6.91 15.53
C ASP A 158 24.09 6.80 15.57
N PHE A 159 23.38 7.66 14.85
CA PHE A 159 21.93 7.74 14.90
C PHE A 159 21.28 6.61 14.10
N ASP A 160 20.52 5.75 14.78
CA ASP A 160 19.78 4.66 14.15
C ASP A 160 18.45 5.15 13.55
N ALA A 161 18.53 5.58 12.28
CA ALA A 161 17.39 6.12 11.53
C ALA A 161 16.19 5.15 11.49
N ALA A 162 16.40 3.83 11.40
CA ALA A 162 15.28 2.89 11.29
C ALA A 162 14.57 2.69 12.62
N LYS A 163 15.32 2.61 13.74
CA LYS A 163 14.70 2.56 15.07
C LYS A 163 13.97 3.85 15.39
N TRP A 164 14.58 4.99 15.05
CA TRP A 164 13.91 6.27 15.20
C TRP A 164 12.62 6.34 14.38
N LEU A 165 12.65 5.95 13.10
CA LEU A 165 11.46 5.94 12.26
C LEU A 165 10.39 5.00 12.84
N GLY A 166 10.78 3.83 13.32
CA GLY A 166 9.86 2.88 13.95
C GLY A 166 9.15 3.43 15.18
N LEU A 167 9.83 4.24 15.98
CA LEU A 167 9.21 4.97 17.10
C LEU A 167 8.38 6.17 16.62
N TRP A 168 8.86 6.90 15.62
CA TRP A 168 8.24 8.12 15.12
C TRP A 168 6.87 7.85 14.46
N ILE A 169 6.74 6.77 13.69
CA ILE A 169 5.46 6.41 13.04
C ILE A 169 4.37 6.02 14.05
N GLU A 170 4.74 5.69 15.28
CA GLU A 170 3.81 5.35 16.36
C GLU A 170 3.40 6.55 17.21
N ARG A 171 3.97 7.74 16.94
CA ARG A 171 3.65 8.97 17.66
C ARG A 171 2.56 9.76 16.93
N PRO A 172 1.50 10.21 17.62
CA PRO A 172 0.54 11.16 17.08
C PRO A 172 1.23 12.41 16.51
N GLN A 173 0.84 12.81 15.30
CA GLN A 173 1.37 14.03 14.67
C GLN A 173 0.28 15.11 14.58
N PRO A 174 0.54 16.33 15.09
CA PRO A 174 -0.41 17.44 14.98
C PRO A 174 -0.84 17.72 13.53
N SER A 175 0.11 17.71 12.60
CA SER A 175 -0.11 17.91 11.15
C SER A 175 -0.98 16.85 10.49
N LEU A 176 -1.17 15.69 11.14
CA LEU A 176 -2.09 14.63 10.70
C LEU A 176 -3.41 14.64 11.50
N GLY A 177 -3.73 15.75 12.16
CA GLY A 177 -4.90 15.88 13.02
C GLY A 177 -4.80 14.99 14.27
N GLY A 178 -3.59 14.78 14.79
CA GLY A 178 -3.34 13.93 15.97
C GLY A 178 -3.32 12.43 15.67
N ARG A 179 -3.34 12.01 14.40
CA ARG A 179 -3.19 10.60 14.01
C ARG A 179 -1.74 10.16 14.01
N LYS A 180 -1.52 8.86 14.17
CA LYS A 180 -0.20 8.27 13.99
C LYS A 180 0.07 8.06 12.49
N PRO A 181 1.31 8.30 12.00
CA PRO A 181 1.69 7.96 10.64
C PRO A 181 1.40 6.49 10.31
N ALA A 182 1.67 5.58 11.25
CA ALA A 182 1.44 4.15 11.12
C ALA A 182 0.00 3.75 10.73
N ASP A 183 -1.00 4.58 11.06
CA ASP A 183 -2.41 4.30 10.77
C ASP A 183 -2.82 4.66 9.33
N LEU A 184 -1.87 5.17 8.52
CA LEU A 184 -2.08 5.59 7.13
C LEU A 184 -1.31 4.73 6.12
N LEU A 185 -0.32 3.95 6.59
CA LEU A 185 0.70 3.30 5.75
C LEU A 185 0.20 2.08 4.97
N ASP A 186 -1.02 1.61 5.25
CA ASP A 186 -1.69 0.56 4.49
C ASP A 186 -2.23 1.05 3.14
N THR A 187 -2.18 2.37 2.89
CA THR A 187 -2.64 2.99 1.64
C THR A 187 -1.52 3.74 0.91
N PRO A 188 -1.51 3.75 -0.44
CA PRO A 188 -0.54 4.54 -1.21
C PRO A 188 -0.61 6.04 -0.88
N THR A 189 -1.81 6.60 -0.78
CA THR A 189 -2.00 8.02 -0.45
C THR A 189 -1.46 8.35 0.95
N GLY A 190 -1.69 7.48 1.93
CA GLY A 190 -1.15 7.66 3.27
C GLY A 190 0.38 7.63 3.32
N ILE A 191 1.02 6.74 2.55
CA ILE A 191 2.47 6.72 2.39
C ILE A 191 3.01 8.04 1.83
N GLU A 192 2.37 8.59 0.79
CA GLU A 192 2.77 9.88 0.21
C GLU A 192 2.66 11.03 1.23
N VAL A 193 1.55 11.09 1.98
CA VAL A 193 1.33 12.09 3.03
C VAL A 193 2.40 11.99 4.10
N VAL A 194 2.68 10.78 4.58
CA VAL A 194 3.72 10.55 5.61
C VAL A 194 5.11 10.87 5.06
N GLY A 195 5.41 10.53 3.80
CA GLY A 195 6.69 10.83 3.17
C GLY A 195 6.95 12.33 3.05
N ARG A 196 5.94 13.12 2.66
CA ARG A 196 6.04 14.59 2.63
C ARG A 196 6.25 15.17 4.03
N LEU A 197 5.51 14.68 5.02
CA LEU A 197 5.66 15.11 6.41
C LEU A 197 7.04 14.77 6.97
N LEU A 198 7.56 13.59 6.63
CA LEU A 198 8.89 13.16 7.06
C LEU A 198 9.97 14.04 6.43
N GLY A 199 9.87 14.33 5.13
CA GLY A 199 10.80 15.21 4.42
C GLY A 199 10.78 16.67 4.93
N SER A 200 9.64 17.16 5.41
CA SER A 200 9.55 18.53 5.95
C SER A 200 10.27 18.70 7.29
N ILE A 201 10.66 17.60 7.97
CA ILE A 201 11.50 17.64 9.17
C ILE A 201 12.90 18.17 8.83
N GLU A 202 13.44 17.81 7.67
CA GLU A 202 14.77 18.26 7.24
C GLU A 202 14.82 19.77 7.00
N SER A 203 13.80 20.30 6.32
CA SER A 203 13.76 21.71 5.94
C SER A 203 13.38 22.64 7.10
N GLY A 204 13.14 22.10 8.30
CA GLY A 204 12.64 22.85 9.45
C GLY A 204 11.24 23.43 9.24
N ALA A 205 10.52 23.02 8.20
CA ALA A 205 9.15 23.48 7.89
C ALA A 205 8.09 22.75 8.74
N TYR A 206 8.53 22.04 9.78
CA TYR A 206 7.70 21.26 10.68
C TYR A 206 7.00 22.19 11.68
N GLN A 207 5.66 22.25 11.62
CA GLN A 207 4.80 23.00 12.55
C GLN A 207 3.75 22.09 13.18
#